data_AF-A0A101XN72-F1
#
_entry.id   AF-A0A101XN72-F1
#
_cell.length_a   1.000
_cell.length_b   1.000
_cell.length_c   1.000
_cell.angle_alpha   90.00
_cell.angle_beta   90.00
_cell.angle_gamma   90.00
#
_symmetry.space_group_name_H-M   'P 1'
#
loop_
_entity.id
_entity.type
_entity.pdbx_description
1 polymer ?
#
loop_
_entity_poly.entity_id
_entity_poly.type
_entity_poly.pdbx_seq_one_letter_code
_entity_poly.pdbx_strand_id
1 'polypeptide(L)'
;MFYQVLRNYGFRAHVARNIYDYALALVKATKKNNGGNPILRKLSARLDYQDAKVELDKGVVRVILRSQWYTLRLRHRRDYVERFRGLRWKEVHIKYENGKLFVSIIFEFKYEPFMPRGIIALDVNLKMIVAYDGYEVRRRKTRFTDALSKKKRAEELQKKYPRRWRYSKRILNRVKELHRKARNIVTDWSWKFAKQLVMKALKHRYAIALEDLNGLKERASNVNDIVAWEFTMFAYRKLQHAIIAKAIEYGVPVIIMNPKNTSRTCPICGHKLTYIHRLATCEKCGFIADRDTVGAMNIWLRVLQAYAGTRGLSLSAPPMKDENRRRGRKTNEGMKIQQT
;
A
#
# COMPACT_ATOMS: atom_id res chain seq x y z
N MET A 1 -28.85 -21.77 -12.31
CA MET A 1 -28.79 -21.24 -13.70
C MET A 1 -27.38 -20.82 -14.13
N PHE A 2 -26.68 -19.92 -13.41
CA PHE A 2 -25.36 -19.41 -13.84
C PHE A 2 -24.22 -20.45 -13.89
N TYR A 3 -24.21 -21.42 -12.96
CA TYR A 3 -23.20 -22.48 -12.93
C TYR A 3 -23.18 -23.32 -14.22
N GLN A 4 -24.34 -23.80 -14.67
CA GLN A 4 -24.49 -24.67 -15.82
C GLN A 4 -24.07 -23.96 -17.12
N VAL A 5 -24.39 -22.67 -17.24
CA VAL A 5 -23.92 -21.81 -18.33
C VAL A 5 -22.39 -21.75 -18.37
N LEU A 6 -21.72 -21.53 -17.22
CA LEU A 6 -20.25 -21.52 -17.17
C LEU A 6 -19.64 -22.88 -17.50
N ARG A 7 -20.26 -23.98 -17.07
CA ARG A 7 -19.82 -25.35 -17.44
C ARG A 7 -19.91 -25.58 -18.95
N ASN A 8 -21.01 -25.15 -19.58
CA ASN A 8 -21.19 -25.22 -21.03
C ASN A 8 -20.16 -24.37 -21.80
N TYR A 9 -19.71 -23.26 -21.22
CA TYR A 9 -18.60 -22.46 -21.76
C TYR A 9 -17.20 -23.05 -21.51
N GLY A 10 -17.11 -24.28 -21.01
CA GLY A 10 -15.86 -25.02 -20.82
C GLY A 10 -15.12 -24.72 -19.52
N PHE A 11 -15.69 -23.92 -18.60
CA PHE A 11 -15.07 -23.67 -17.30
C PHE A 11 -15.17 -24.89 -16.39
N ARG A 12 -14.10 -25.21 -15.67
CA ARG A 12 -14.07 -26.29 -14.67
C ARG A 12 -15.01 -26.01 -13.50
N ALA A 13 -15.46 -27.05 -12.80
CA ALA A 13 -16.47 -26.96 -11.74
C ALA A 13 -16.07 -25.98 -10.62
N HIS A 14 -14.84 -26.08 -10.12
CA HIS A 14 -14.32 -25.19 -9.08
C HIS A 14 -14.15 -23.75 -9.59
N VAL A 15 -13.71 -23.56 -10.84
CA VAL A 15 -13.62 -22.24 -11.47
C VAL A 15 -14.98 -21.58 -11.58
N ALA A 16 -16.01 -22.32 -12.01
CA ALA A 16 -17.37 -21.81 -12.10
C ALA A 16 -17.90 -21.34 -10.73
N ARG A 17 -17.59 -22.09 -9.66
CA ARG A 17 -17.89 -21.68 -8.28
C ARG A 17 -17.16 -20.40 -7.90
N ASN A 18 -15.85 -20.33 -8.14
CA ASN A 18 -15.03 -19.15 -7.82
C ASN A 18 -15.51 -17.89 -8.56
N ILE A 19 -15.91 -18.01 -9.82
CA ILE A 19 -16.49 -16.90 -10.60
C ILE A 19 -17.78 -16.42 -9.94
N TYR A 20 -18.67 -17.34 -9.55
CA TYR A 20 -19.92 -17.01 -8.89
C TYR A 20 -19.70 -16.30 -7.55
N ASP A 21 -18.82 -16.84 -6.69
CA ASP A 21 -18.52 -16.25 -5.38
C ASP A 21 -17.94 -14.83 -5.52
N TYR A 22 -17.05 -14.65 -6.50
CA TYR A 22 -16.48 -13.34 -6.81
C TYR A 22 -17.53 -12.35 -7.32
N ALA A 23 -18.40 -12.77 -8.24
CA ALA A 23 -19.49 -11.96 -8.76
C ALA A 23 -20.48 -11.57 -7.64
N LEU A 24 -20.84 -12.51 -6.77
CA LEU A 24 -21.72 -12.27 -5.63
C LEU A 24 -21.08 -11.29 -4.63
N ALA A 25 -19.80 -11.43 -4.33
CA ALA A 25 -19.07 -10.52 -3.46
C ALA A 25 -19.03 -9.09 -4.03
N LEU A 26 -18.82 -8.95 -5.34
CA LEU A 26 -18.90 -7.66 -6.04
C LEU A 26 -20.29 -7.05 -5.95
N VAL A 27 -21.34 -7.79 -6.24
CA VAL A 27 -22.72 -7.29 -6.17
C VAL A 27 -23.07 -6.84 -4.74
N LYS A 28 -22.73 -7.65 -3.72
CA LYS A 28 -22.92 -7.29 -2.30
C LYS A 28 -22.13 -6.03 -1.93
N ALA A 29 -20.90 -5.90 -2.43
CA ALA A 29 -20.07 -4.71 -2.21
C ALA A 29 -20.71 -3.44 -2.81
N THR A 30 -21.20 -3.55 -4.03
CA THR A 30 -21.79 -2.44 -4.76
C THR A 30 -23.11 -1.99 -4.14
N LYS A 31 -23.99 -2.95 -3.77
CA LYS A 31 -25.22 -2.66 -3.02
C LYS A 31 -24.94 -1.93 -1.70
N LYS A 32 -23.96 -2.40 -0.92
CA LYS A 32 -23.58 -1.77 0.35
C LYS A 32 -23.13 -0.30 0.18
N ASN A 33 -22.60 0.06 -0.99
CA ASN A 33 -22.09 1.39 -1.28
C ASN A 33 -23.04 2.21 -2.16
N ASN A 34 -24.32 1.80 -2.32
CA ASN A 34 -25.30 2.43 -3.21
C ASN A 34 -24.78 2.70 -4.64
N GLY A 35 -23.92 1.81 -5.15
CA GLY A 35 -23.38 1.93 -6.50
C GLY A 35 -24.27 1.24 -7.54
N GLY A 36 -24.13 1.68 -8.80
CA GLY A 36 -24.80 1.02 -9.94
C GLY A 36 -24.21 -0.35 -10.26
N ASN A 37 -24.89 -1.12 -11.11
CA ASN A 37 -24.53 -2.51 -11.43
C ASN A 37 -23.03 -2.70 -11.76
N PRO A 38 -22.35 -3.67 -11.14
CA PRO A 38 -20.93 -3.90 -11.37
C PRO A 38 -20.70 -4.38 -12.81
N ILE A 39 -19.76 -3.73 -13.52
CA ILE A 39 -19.37 -4.09 -14.89
C ILE A 39 -17.91 -4.53 -14.86
N LEU A 40 -17.65 -5.73 -15.40
CA LEU A 40 -16.29 -6.22 -15.64
C LEU A 40 -15.69 -5.47 -16.83
N ARG A 41 -14.82 -4.49 -16.53
CA ARG A 41 -14.15 -3.66 -17.55
C ARG A 41 -12.76 -4.17 -17.93
N LYS A 42 -12.24 -5.18 -17.23
CA LYS A 42 -10.87 -5.67 -17.38
C LYS A 42 -10.88 -7.17 -17.63
N LEU A 43 -10.10 -7.60 -18.61
CA LEU A 43 -9.85 -9.00 -18.90
C LEU A 43 -8.77 -9.50 -17.94
N SER A 44 -9.18 -10.24 -16.93
CA SER A 44 -8.28 -10.85 -15.95
C SER A 44 -8.82 -12.17 -15.42
N ALA A 45 -7.92 -13.09 -15.09
CA ALA A 45 -8.23 -14.35 -14.46
C ALA A 45 -7.33 -14.56 -13.23
N ARG A 46 -7.87 -15.18 -12.19
CA ARG A 46 -7.11 -15.67 -11.03
C ARG A 46 -7.17 -17.18 -11.05
N LEU A 47 -6.00 -17.79 -10.99
CA LEU A 47 -5.81 -19.23 -11.14
C LEU A 47 -5.06 -19.73 -9.92
N ASP A 48 -5.58 -20.77 -9.29
CA ASP A 48 -4.94 -21.41 -8.14
C ASP A 48 -4.06 -22.59 -8.60
N TYR A 49 -3.63 -23.41 -7.64
CA TYR A 49 -2.83 -24.60 -7.87
C TYR A 49 -3.51 -25.66 -8.76
N GLN A 50 -4.83 -25.61 -8.93
CA GLN A 50 -5.57 -26.55 -9.76
C GLN A 50 -5.55 -26.14 -11.23
N ASP A 51 -5.41 -24.84 -11.52
CA ASP A 51 -5.47 -24.29 -12.88
C ASP A 51 -4.17 -23.62 -13.35
N ALA A 52 -3.11 -23.69 -12.55
CA ALA A 52 -1.81 -23.18 -12.94
C ALA A 52 -0.66 -24.10 -12.48
N LYS A 53 0.44 -24.07 -13.21
CA LYS A 53 1.73 -24.64 -12.83
C LYS A 53 2.81 -23.61 -13.12
N VAL A 54 3.62 -23.29 -12.11
CA VAL A 54 4.72 -22.33 -12.22
C VAL A 54 6.03 -23.10 -12.28
N GLU A 55 6.73 -23.04 -13.42
CA GLU A 55 8.02 -23.68 -13.65
C GLU A 55 9.09 -22.59 -13.85
N LEU A 56 9.56 -22.02 -12.73
CA LEU A 56 10.50 -20.88 -12.76
C LEU A 56 11.82 -21.23 -13.45
N ASP A 57 12.33 -22.45 -13.30
CA ASP A 57 13.60 -22.89 -13.91
C ASP A 57 13.53 -22.91 -15.44
N LYS A 58 12.34 -23.20 -15.98
CA LYS A 58 12.07 -23.13 -17.43
C LYS A 58 11.60 -21.75 -17.87
N GLY A 59 11.36 -20.83 -16.93
CA GLY A 59 10.83 -19.50 -17.19
C GLY A 59 9.42 -19.52 -17.79
N VAL A 60 8.59 -20.48 -17.41
CA VAL A 60 7.21 -20.62 -17.94
C VAL A 60 6.17 -20.78 -16.84
N VAL A 61 4.96 -20.31 -17.13
CA VAL A 61 3.76 -20.59 -16.34
C VAL A 61 2.75 -21.25 -17.26
N ARG A 62 2.35 -22.49 -16.92
CA ARG A 62 1.28 -23.18 -17.63
C ARG A 62 -0.03 -22.92 -16.93
N VAL A 63 -1.07 -22.64 -17.68
CA VAL A 63 -2.39 -22.29 -17.14
C VAL A 63 -3.48 -23.03 -17.88
N ILE A 64 -4.55 -23.37 -17.16
CA ILE A 64 -5.75 -23.95 -17.73
C ILE A 64 -6.79 -22.84 -17.84
N LEU A 65 -7.24 -22.56 -19.06
CA LEU A 65 -8.37 -21.68 -19.31
C LEU A 65 -9.37 -22.44 -20.19
N ARG A 66 -10.63 -22.49 -19.77
CA ARG A 66 -11.69 -23.25 -20.47
C ARG A 66 -11.28 -24.69 -20.82
N SER A 67 -10.64 -25.37 -19.87
CA SER A 67 -10.15 -26.75 -20.02
C SER A 67 -9.06 -26.95 -21.08
N GLN A 68 -8.44 -25.88 -21.60
CA GLN A 68 -7.27 -25.94 -22.47
C GLN A 68 -6.01 -25.45 -21.75
N TRP A 69 -4.88 -26.10 -22.03
CA TRP A 69 -3.57 -25.70 -21.51
C TRP A 69 -2.94 -24.62 -22.37
N TYR A 70 -2.43 -23.57 -21.72
CA TYR A 70 -1.63 -22.51 -22.35
C TYR A 70 -0.30 -22.40 -21.62
N THR A 71 0.80 -22.32 -22.37
CA THR A 71 2.14 -22.10 -21.83
C THR A 71 2.54 -20.65 -22.02
N LEU A 72 2.72 -19.92 -20.92
CA LEU A 72 3.08 -18.51 -20.91
C LEU A 72 4.55 -18.35 -20.57
N ARG A 73 5.35 -17.83 -21.50
CA ARG A 73 6.77 -17.55 -21.26
C ARG A 73 6.96 -16.25 -20.47
N LEU A 74 7.69 -16.32 -19.37
CA LEU A 74 8.01 -15.16 -18.55
C LEU A 74 9.12 -14.33 -19.23
N ARG A 75 8.77 -13.13 -19.70
CA ARG A 75 9.73 -12.17 -20.27
C ARG A 75 10.27 -11.22 -19.19
N HIS A 76 11.10 -11.76 -18.30
CA HIS A 76 11.76 -10.98 -17.25
C HIS A 76 13.24 -11.37 -17.16
N ARG A 77 14.08 -10.50 -16.57
CA ARG A 77 15.48 -10.84 -16.30
C ARG A 77 15.58 -12.07 -15.39
N ARG A 78 16.45 -13.03 -15.74
CA ARG A 78 16.61 -14.31 -15.03
C ARG A 78 17.00 -14.11 -13.56
N ASP A 79 17.97 -13.24 -13.28
CA ASP A 79 18.45 -12.89 -11.94
C ASP A 79 17.35 -12.38 -11.00
N TYR A 80 16.30 -11.77 -11.56
CA TYR A 80 15.15 -11.34 -10.78
C TYR A 80 14.19 -12.49 -10.47
N VAL A 81 13.92 -13.36 -11.46
CA VAL A 81 13.03 -14.51 -11.29
C VAL A 81 13.61 -15.52 -10.30
N GLU A 82 14.92 -15.68 -10.32
CA GLU A 82 15.65 -16.61 -9.46
C GLU A 82 15.51 -16.31 -7.97
N ARG A 83 15.21 -15.06 -7.59
CA ARG A 83 14.92 -14.65 -6.20
C ARG A 83 13.70 -15.34 -5.60
N PHE A 84 12.82 -15.86 -6.45
CA PHE A 84 11.60 -16.56 -6.03
C PHE A 84 11.77 -18.08 -6.09
N ARG A 85 12.94 -18.59 -6.44
CA ARG A 85 13.22 -20.03 -6.44
C ARG A 85 13.08 -20.56 -5.02
N GLY A 86 12.42 -21.71 -4.87
CA GLY A 86 12.14 -22.35 -3.58
C GLY A 86 10.97 -21.75 -2.80
N LEU A 87 10.43 -20.59 -3.21
CA LEU A 87 9.23 -20.04 -2.56
C LEU A 87 7.97 -20.77 -3.05
N ARG A 88 7.06 -21.04 -2.12
CA ARG A 88 5.75 -21.62 -2.44
C ARG A 88 4.87 -20.56 -3.10
N TRP A 89 4.44 -20.81 -4.33
CA TRP A 89 3.44 -19.97 -4.98
C TRP A 89 2.02 -20.37 -4.56
N LYS A 90 1.08 -19.42 -4.61
CA LYS A 90 -0.34 -19.60 -4.21
C LYS A 90 -1.30 -19.43 -5.38
N GLU A 91 -1.13 -18.34 -6.11
CA GLU A 91 -2.02 -17.96 -7.21
C GLU A 91 -1.24 -17.37 -8.37
N VAL A 92 -1.78 -17.53 -9.58
CA VAL A 92 -1.35 -16.86 -10.80
C VAL A 92 -2.47 -15.94 -11.26
N HIS A 93 -2.16 -14.66 -11.40
CA HIS A 93 -3.09 -13.65 -11.91
C HIS A 93 -2.68 -13.30 -13.33
N ILE A 94 -3.57 -13.51 -14.27
CA ILE A 94 -3.40 -13.11 -15.66
C ILE A 94 -4.22 -11.86 -15.88
N LYS A 95 -3.64 -10.87 -16.55
CA LYS A 95 -4.31 -9.63 -16.92
C LYS A 95 -3.95 -9.24 -18.34
N TYR A 96 -4.95 -8.95 -19.17
CA TYR A 96 -4.75 -8.37 -20.49
C TYR A 96 -5.14 -6.89 -20.47
N GLU A 97 -4.18 -6.01 -20.78
CA GLU A 97 -4.39 -4.57 -20.79
C GLU A 97 -3.46 -3.90 -21.81
N ASN A 98 -4.00 -2.99 -22.63
CA ASN A 98 -3.25 -2.22 -23.63
C ASN A 98 -2.42 -3.10 -24.59
N GLY A 99 -3.01 -4.19 -25.11
CA GLY A 99 -2.32 -5.09 -26.05
C GLY A 99 -1.27 -5.99 -25.41
N LYS A 100 -1.14 -6.00 -24.08
CA LYS A 100 -0.13 -6.77 -23.36
C LYS A 100 -0.77 -7.72 -22.36
N LEU A 101 -0.25 -8.95 -22.33
CA LEU A 101 -0.57 -9.96 -21.33
C LEU A 101 0.43 -9.85 -20.18
N PHE A 102 -0.07 -9.66 -18.97
CA PHE A 102 0.69 -9.64 -17.73
C PHE A 102 0.39 -10.91 -16.94
N VAL A 103 1.46 -11.55 -16.43
CA VAL A 103 1.38 -12.70 -15.55
C VAL A 103 2.00 -12.27 -14.22
N SER A 104 1.20 -12.28 -13.16
CA SER A 104 1.64 -12.01 -11.80
C SER A 104 1.54 -13.30 -10.99
N ILE A 105 2.65 -13.74 -10.41
CA ILE A 105 2.70 -14.94 -9.57
C ILE A 105 2.76 -14.47 -8.12
N ILE A 106 1.85 -14.98 -7.29
CA ILE A 106 1.78 -14.67 -5.86
C ILE A 106 2.54 -15.74 -5.10
N PHE A 107 3.56 -15.32 -4.36
CA PHE A 107 4.37 -16.18 -3.51
C PHE A 107 4.03 -15.98 -2.04
N GLU A 108 4.09 -17.07 -1.28
CA GLU A 108 4.12 -17.05 0.17
C GLU A 108 5.54 -16.73 0.63
N PHE A 109 5.66 -15.71 1.47
CA PHE A 109 6.94 -15.25 2.00
C PHE A 109 6.87 -15.22 3.51
N LYS A 110 7.84 -15.85 4.18
CA LYS A 110 7.93 -15.86 5.64
C LYS A 110 8.68 -14.61 6.09
N TYR A 111 8.01 -13.77 6.86
CA TYR A 111 8.60 -12.54 7.40
C TYR A 111 9.28 -12.84 8.74
N GLU A 112 10.61 -12.83 8.75
CA GLU A 112 11.44 -13.05 9.94
C GLU A 112 12.35 -11.82 10.16
N PRO A 113 11.84 -10.77 10.84
CA PRO A 113 12.61 -9.56 11.06
C PRO A 113 13.77 -9.78 12.03
N PHE A 114 14.93 -9.18 11.76
CA PHE A 114 16.06 -9.22 12.69
C PHE A 114 15.81 -8.36 13.95
N MET A 115 16.50 -8.65 15.05
CA MET A 115 16.52 -7.75 16.22
C MET A 115 17.26 -6.44 15.87
N PRO A 116 16.60 -5.27 15.94
CA PRO A 116 17.19 -4.00 15.56
C PRO A 116 18.19 -3.48 16.60
N ARG A 117 19.25 -2.81 16.14
CA ARG A 117 20.26 -2.12 16.96
C ARG A 117 20.04 -0.61 17.06
N GLY A 118 19.09 -0.09 16.29
CA GLY A 118 18.77 1.33 16.20
C GLY A 118 17.49 1.52 15.40
N ILE A 119 17.06 2.77 15.24
CA ILE A 119 15.79 3.12 14.60
C ILE A 119 16.02 4.28 13.64
N ILE A 120 15.39 4.22 12.47
CA ILE A 120 15.22 5.36 11.56
C ILE A 120 13.76 5.78 11.63
N ALA A 121 13.50 6.93 12.24
CA ALA A 121 12.18 7.55 12.28
C ALA A 121 11.96 8.41 11.04
N LEU A 122 10.78 8.25 10.41
CA LEU A 122 10.38 9.06 9.26
C LEU A 122 9.21 9.97 9.61
N ASP A 123 9.38 11.26 9.33
CA ASP A 123 8.29 12.22 9.19
C ASP A 123 8.08 12.53 7.69
N VAL A 124 6.84 12.42 7.21
CA VAL A 124 6.51 12.48 5.78
C VAL A 124 5.57 13.65 5.52
N ASN A 125 6.07 14.59 4.71
CA ASN A 125 5.31 15.70 4.17
C ASN A 125 5.21 15.64 2.64
N LEU A 126 4.23 16.35 2.05
CA LEU A 126 4.05 16.41 0.59
C LEU A 126 5.31 16.87 -0.15
N LYS A 127 6.09 17.78 0.43
CA LYS A 127 7.30 18.34 -0.21
C LYS A 127 8.56 17.52 0.10
N MET A 128 8.62 16.92 1.28
CA MET A 128 9.85 16.31 1.79
C MET A 128 9.58 15.19 2.80
N ILE A 129 10.52 14.26 2.88
CA ILE A 129 10.64 13.31 3.97
C ILE A 129 11.83 13.73 4.83
N VAL A 130 11.62 13.73 6.14
CA VAL A 130 12.67 13.89 7.15
C VAL A 130 12.90 12.54 7.82
N ALA A 131 14.14 12.09 7.80
CA ALA A 131 14.57 10.86 8.45
C ALA A 131 15.53 11.23 9.58
N TYR A 132 15.30 10.68 10.78
CA TYR A 132 16.18 10.85 11.93
C TYR A 132 16.54 9.48 12.50
N ASP A 133 17.83 9.22 12.71
CA ASP A 133 18.33 7.93 13.20
C ASP A 133 18.95 7.98 14.60
N GLY A 134 18.75 9.08 15.33
CA GLY A 134 19.35 9.33 16.63
C GLY A 134 20.63 10.17 16.58
N TYR A 135 21.30 10.21 15.42
CA TYR A 135 22.52 10.98 15.23
C TYR A 135 22.35 12.12 14.21
N GLU A 136 21.79 11.81 13.04
CA GLU A 136 21.72 12.76 11.93
C GLU A 136 20.29 12.93 11.42
N VAL A 137 20.00 14.15 10.94
CA VAL A 137 18.74 14.47 10.26
C VAL A 137 19.00 14.51 8.76
N ARG A 138 18.37 13.59 8.03
CA ARG A 138 18.43 13.53 6.56
C ARG A 138 17.12 13.99 5.94
N ARG A 139 17.22 14.84 4.92
CA ARG A 139 16.05 15.37 4.20
C ARG A 139 16.05 14.90 2.75
N ARG A 140 14.90 14.45 2.26
CA ARG A 140 14.70 14.04 0.85
C ARG A 140 13.47 14.70 0.26
N LYS A 141 13.65 15.47 -0.82
CA LYS A 141 12.52 16.06 -1.56
C LYS A 141 11.70 14.96 -2.22
N THR A 142 10.37 15.05 -2.10
CA THR A 142 9.47 14.14 -2.81
C THR A 142 9.09 14.70 -4.17
N ARG A 143 8.52 13.83 -5.01
CA ARG A 143 7.86 14.23 -6.27
C ARG A 143 6.33 14.28 -6.16
N PHE A 144 5.79 14.29 -4.95
CA PHE A 144 4.34 14.30 -4.74
C PHE A 144 3.73 15.63 -5.15
N THR A 145 4.46 16.75 -5.03
CA THR A 145 4.03 18.05 -5.57
C THR A 145 3.89 18.04 -7.09
N ASP A 146 4.83 17.44 -7.82
CA ASP A 146 4.75 17.30 -9.29
C ASP A 146 3.50 16.51 -9.68
N ALA A 147 3.25 15.42 -8.96
CA ALA A 147 2.10 14.56 -9.19
C ALA A 147 0.77 15.23 -8.80
N LEU A 148 0.75 16.01 -7.71
CA LEU A 148 -0.40 16.82 -7.31
C LEU A 148 -0.73 17.87 -8.37
N SER A 149 0.28 18.54 -8.93
CA SER A 149 0.10 19.48 -10.05
C SER A 149 -0.60 18.81 -11.24
N LYS A 150 -0.26 17.55 -11.57
CA LYS A 150 -0.96 16.81 -12.64
C LYS A 150 -2.41 16.48 -12.28
N LYS A 151 -2.70 16.16 -10.99
CA LYS A 151 -4.09 15.96 -10.53
C LYS A 151 -4.90 17.26 -10.63
N LYS A 152 -4.37 18.38 -10.13
CA LYS A 152 -5.01 19.70 -10.24
C LYS A 152 -5.30 20.08 -11.68
N ARG A 153 -4.34 19.87 -12.60
CA ARG A 153 -4.54 20.11 -14.03
C ARG A 153 -5.65 19.25 -14.64
N ALA A 154 -5.81 17.99 -14.20
CA ALA A 154 -6.88 17.13 -14.67
C ALA A 154 -8.25 17.67 -14.23
N GLU A 155 -8.35 18.17 -12.99
CA GLU A 155 -9.57 18.76 -12.46
C GLU A 155 -9.91 20.10 -13.09
N GLU A 156 -8.92 20.95 -13.36
CA GLU A 156 -9.11 22.18 -14.14
C GLU A 156 -9.74 21.88 -15.52
N LEU A 157 -9.26 20.84 -16.20
CA LEU A 157 -9.84 20.41 -17.48
C LEU A 157 -11.27 19.90 -17.33
N GLN A 158 -11.56 19.16 -16.25
CA GLN A 158 -12.92 18.69 -15.97
C GLN A 158 -13.86 19.87 -15.65
N LYS A 159 -13.41 20.84 -14.86
CA LYS A 159 -14.16 22.06 -14.53
C LYS A 159 -14.39 22.95 -15.75
N LYS A 160 -13.39 23.08 -16.62
CA LYS A 160 -13.49 23.82 -17.89
C LYS A 160 -14.50 23.19 -18.85
N TYR A 161 -14.69 21.86 -18.78
CA TYR A 161 -15.53 21.10 -19.72
C TYR A 161 -16.48 20.11 -19.02
N PRO A 162 -17.36 20.54 -18.09
CA PRO A 162 -18.00 19.69 -17.08
C PRO A 162 -18.78 18.48 -17.64
N ARG A 163 -19.44 18.64 -18.79
CA ARG A 163 -20.10 17.54 -19.52
C ARG A 163 -19.20 16.99 -20.64
N ARG A 164 -18.62 17.89 -21.44
CA ARG A 164 -17.88 17.55 -22.66
C ARG A 164 -16.63 16.70 -22.41
N TRP A 165 -16.00 16.80 -21.25
CA TRP A 165 -14.80 16.02 -20.93
C TRP A 165 -15.05 14.50 -20.94
N ARG A 166 -16.29 14.06 -20.67
CA ARG A 166 -16.69 12.64 -20.66
C ARG A 166 -16.91 12.08 -22.06
N TYR A 167 -17.42 12.90 -22.98
CA TYR A 167 -17.82 12.49 -24.33
C TYR A 167 -16.72 12.75 -25.37
N SER A 168 -15.89 13.77 -25.16
CA SER A 168 -14.75 14.05 -26.04
C SER A 168 -13.62 13.07 -25.76
N LYS A 169 -13.36 12.15 -26.70
CA LYS A 169 -12.22 11.21 -26.63
C LYS A 169 -10.90 11.94 -26.34
N ARG A 170 -10.66 13.10 -26.98
CA ARG A 170 -9.45 13.91 -26.80
C ARG A 170 -9.29 14.38 -25.35
N ILE A 171 -10.33 15.01 -24.78
CA ILE A 171 -10.27 15.54 -23.40
C ILE A 171 -10.21 14.39 -22.39
N LEU A 172 -11.04 13.36 -22.57
CA LEU A 172 -11.07 12.18 -21.72
C LEU A 172 -9.70 11.49 -21.66
N ASN A 173 -9.05 11.31 -22.82
CA ASN A 173 -7.73 10.70 -22.90
C ASN A 173 -6.68 11.57 -22.21
N ARG A 174 -6.75 12.89 -22.35
CA ARG A 174 -5.84 13.81 -21.66
C ARG A 174 -5.99 13.75 -20.13
N VAL A 175 -7.24 13.72 -19.63
CA VAL A 175 -7.53 13.56 -18.20
C VAL A 175 -7.00 12.22 -17.69
N LYS A 176 -7.26 11.11 -18.40
CA LYS A 176 -6.73 9.78 -18.06
C LYS A 176 -5.20 9.76 -18.02
N GLU A 177 -4.56 10.41 -19.00
CA GLU A 177 -3.11 10.51 -19.08
C GLU A 177 -2.52 11.26 -17.88
N LEU A 178 -3.11 12.39 -17.49
CA LEU A 178 -2.68 13.17 -16.31
C LEU A 178 -2.80 12.37 -15.02
N HIS A 179 -3.94 11.69 -14.80
CA HIS A 179 -4.10 10.80 -13.64
C HIS A 179 -3.10 9.64 -13.65
N ARG A 180 -2.82 9.05 -14.82
CA ARG A 180 -1.81 7.99 -14.98
C ARG A 180 -0.42 8.53 -14.65
N LYS A 181 -0.05 9.71 -15.15
CA LYS A 181 1.24 10.38 -14.86
C LYS A 181 1.39 10.65 -13.37
N ALA A 182 0.37 11.23 -12.71
CA ALA A 182 0.40 11.48 -11.27
C ALA A 182 0.63 10.18 -10.47
N ARG A 183 -0.11 9.11 -10.79
CA ARG A 183 0.04 7.80 -10.15
C ARG A 183 1.43 7.21 -10.35
N ASN A 184 1.94 7.28 -11.58
CA ASN A 184 3.24 6.73 -11.93
C ASN A 184 4.37 7.45 -11.20
N ILE A 185 4.33 8.78 -11.11
CA ILE A 185 5.32 9.58 -10.36
C ILE A 185 5.36 9.15 -8.90
N VAL A 186 4.20 9.09 -8.23
CA VAL A 186 4.10 8.68 -6.82
C VAL A 186 4.63 7.27 -6.64
N THR A 187 4.22 6.35 -7.50
CA THR A 187 4.56 4.92 -7.40
C THR A 187 6.07 4.71 -7.60
N ASP A 188 6.62 5.21 -8.71
CA ASP A 188 8.04 5.07 -9.04
C ASP A 188 8.94 5.69 -7.96
N TRP A 189 8.63 6.92 -7.54
CA TRP A 189 9.40 7.60 -6.51
C TRP A 189 9.34 6.85 -5.17
N SER A 190 8.14 6.39 -4.76
CA SER A 190 7.94 5.65 -3.51
C SER A 190 8.73 4.35 -3.48
N TRP A 191 8.72 3.56 -4.56
CA TRP A 191 9.47 2.29 -4.61
C TRP A 191 10.98 2.50 -4.61
N LYS A 192 11.48 3.52 -5.32
CA LYS A 192 12.91 3.87 -5.32
C LYS A 192 13.37 4.32 -3.94
N PHE A 193 12.62 5.23 -3.32
CA PHE A 193 12.91 5.70 -1.96
C PHE A 193 12.85 4.55 -0.95
N ALA A 194 11.79 3.73 -0.98
CA ALA A 194 11.62 2.59 -0.09
C ALA A 194 12.79 1.62 -0.17
N LYS A 195 13.25 1.27 -1.39
CA LYS A 195 14.42 0.42 -1.58
C LYS A 195 15.67 1.06 -0.95
N GLN A 196 15.94 2.32 -1.22
CA GLN A 196 17.11 3.02 -0.66
C GLN A 196 17.08 3.05 0.88
N LEU A 197 15.93 3.37 1.45
CA LEU A 197 15.73 3.42 2.90
C LEU A 197 15.94 2.05 3.54
N VAL A 198 15.29 1.02 3.00
CA VAL A 198 15.37 -0.35 3.53
C VAL A 198 16.79 -0.90 3.41
N MET A 199 17.52 -0.60 2.32
CA MET A 199 18.93 -1.00 2.21
C MET A 199 19.82 -0.27 3.24
N LYS A 200 19.55 1.02 3.55
CA LYS A 200 20.25 1.72 4.66
C LYS A 200 19.94 1.04 5.99
N ALA A 201 18.66 0.80 6.27
CA ALA A 201 18.21 0.17 7.51
C ALA A 201 18.84 -1.23 7.69
N LEU A 202 18.86 -2.05 6.63
CA LEU A 202 19.50 -3.36 6.62
C LEU A 202 21.00 -3.27 6.93
N LYS A 203 21.72 -2.36 6.25
CA LYS A 203 23.18 -2.16 6.44
C LYS A 203 23.54 -1.86 7.90
N HIS A 204 22.73 -1.04 8.57
CA HIS A 204 22.97 -0.63 9.96
C HIS A 204 22.24 -1.51 10.99
N ARG A 205 21.47 -2.51 10.53
CA ARG A 205 20.54 -3.29 11.36
C ARG A 205 19.56 -2.42 12.15
N TYR A 206 18.99 -1.40 11.52
CA TYR A 206 18.00 -0.52 12.14
C TYR A 206 16.58 -0.93 11.78
N ALA A 207 15.64 -0.67 12.70
CA ALA A 207 14.21 -0.69 12.42
C ALA A 207 13.79 0.60 11.70
N ILE A 208 12.70 0.55 10.94
CA ILE A 208 12.09 1.74 10.33
C ILE A 208 10.81 2.09 11.10
N ALA A 209 10.74 3.30 11.65
CA ALA A 209 9.55 3.80 12.31
C ALA A 209 8.75 4.72 11.38
N LEU A 210 7.45 4.41 11.24
CA LEU A 210 6.49 5.13 10.41
C LEU A 210 5.31 5.60 11.25
N GLU A 211 4.72 6.74 10.91
CA GLU A 211 3.47 7.18 11.53
C GLU A 211 2.25 6.36 11.07
N ASP A 212 1.28 6.14 11.94
CA ASP A 212 0.00 5.52 11.59
C ASP A 212 -0.89 6.52 10.84
N LEU A 213 -1.25 6.19 9.60
CA LEU A 213 -2.13 7.01 8.77
C LEU A 213 -3.63 6.85 9.06
N ASN A 214 -4.03 5.91 9.92
CA ASN A 214 -5.45 5.60 10.16
C ASN A 214 -6.20 6.78 10.83
N GLY A 215 -5.53 7.57 11.67
CA GLY A 215 -6.10 8.75 12.37
C GLY A 215 -6.05 10.07 11.58
N LEU A 216 -5.59 10.08 10.32
CA LEU A 216 -5.56 11.29 9.50
C LEU A 216 -6.91 11.61 8.84
N LYS A 217 -7.84 10.65 8.80
CA LYS A 217 -9.18 10.85 8.20
C LYS A 217 -10.04 11.84 9.00
N GLU A 218 -9.92 11.85 10.32
CA GLU A 218 -10.65 12.79 11.19
C GLU A 218 -10.16 14.24 11.02
N ARG A 219 -8.95 14.43 10.49
CA ARG A 219 -8.41 15.76 10.16
C ARG A 219 -8.91 16.30 8.81
N ALA A 220 -9.65 15.49 8.03
CA ALA A 220 -10.12 15.86 6.69
C ALA A 220 -11.24 16.92 6.73
N SER A 221 -12.04 16.95 7.79
CA SER A 221 -13.19 17.84 7.96
C SER A 221 -12.80 19.33 7.98
N ASN A 222 -11.53 19.65 8.28
CA ASN A 222 -11.03 21.02 8.39
C ASN A 222 -10.09 21.43 7.24
N VAL A 223 -10.13 20.76 6.08
CA VAL A 223 -9.19 21.02 4.98
C VAL A 223 -9.83 21.78 3.83
N ASN A 224 -9.30 22.97 3.55
CA ASN A 224 -9.75 23.88 2.48
C ASN A 224 -9.59 23.31 1.06
N ASP A 225 -8.65 22.37 0.85
CA ASP A 225 -8.38 21.74 -0.46
C ASP A 225 -8.52 20.21 -0.33
N ILE A 226 -9.76 19.73 -0.43
CA ILE A 226 -10.12 18.30 -0.35
C ILE A 226 -9.31 17.47 -1.35
N VAL A 227 -9.08 18.01 -2.55
CA VAL A 227 -8.36 17.34 -3.63
C VAL A 227 -6.91 17.08 -3.25
N ALA A 228 -6.24 18.12 -2.73
CA ALA A 228 -4.87 18.02 -2.27
C ALA A 228 -4.78 17.06 -1.07
N TRP A 229 -5.73 17.11 -0.16
CA TRP A 229 -5.78 16.20 0.98
C TRP A 229 -5.92 14.74 0.56
N GLU A 230 -6.91 14.41 -0.28
CA GLU A 230 -7.11 13.05 -0.79
C GLU A 230 -5.87 12.53 -1.52
N PHE A 231 -5.25 13.40 -2.32
CA PHE A 231 -4.04 13.05 -3.04
C PHE A 231 -2.86 12.80 -2.10
N THR A 232 -2.71 13.62 -1.06
CA THR A 232 -1.69 13.45 -0.02
C THR A 232 -1.86 12.10 0.66
N MET A 233 -3.08 11.77 1.08
CA MET A 233 -3.38 10.48 1.69
C MET A 233 -3.12 9.30 0.74
N PHE A 234 -3.43 9.46 -0.54
CA PHE A 234 -3.06 8.49 -1.56
C PHE A 234 -1.53 8.31 -1.65
N ALA A 235 -0.78 9.41 -1.72
CA ALA A 235 0.67 9.36 -1.84
C ALA A 235 1.34 8.74 -0.61
N TYR A 236 0.90 9.09 0.59
CA TYR A 236 1.46 8.57 1.84
C TYR A 236 1.17 7.08 1.99
N ARG A 237 -0.06 6.63 1.70
CA ARG A 237 -0.38 5.19 1.70
C ARG A 237 0.47 4.42 0.70
N LYS A 238 0.73 4.98 -0.49
CA LYS A 238 1.60 4.35 -1.49
C LYS A 238 3.05 4.25 -1.02
N LEU A 239 3.55 5.29 -0.38
CA LEU A 239 4.89 5.30 0.21
C LEU A 239 5.02 4.25 1.32
N GLN A 240 4.11 4.25 2.29
CA GLN A 240 4.14 3.29 3.39
C GLN A 240 4.04 1.85 2.89
N HIS A 241 3.14 1.59 1.94
CA HIS A 241 3.04 0.27 1.33
C HIS A 241 4.37 -0.15 0.66
N ALA A 242 5.02 0.75 -0.08
CA ALA A 242 6.32 0.45 -0.70
C ALA A 242 7.40 0.18 0.35
N ILE A 243 7.45 0.95 1.44
CA ILE A 243 8.39 0.75 2.55
C ILE A 243 8.14 -0.58 3.23
N ILE A 244 6.89 -0.88 3.63
CA ILE A 244 6.53 -2.14 4.30
C ILE A 244 6.82 -3.33 3.40
N ALA A 245 6.41 -3.29 2.13
CA ALA A 245 6.66 -4.38 1.20
C ALA A 245 8.17 -4.65 1.01
N LYS A 246 8.98 -3.59 0.88
CA LYS A 246 10.43 -3.75 0.81
C LYS A 246 11.03 -4.21 2.14
N ALA A 247 10.55 -3.69 3.26
CA ALA A 247 11.06 -4.10 4.56
C ALA A 247 10.80 -5.60 4.80
N ILE A 248 9.62 -6.10 4.45
CA ILE A 248 9.30 -7.53 4.48
C ILE A 248 10.25 -8.32 3.57
N GLU A 249 10.44 -7.88 2.31
CA GLU A 249 11.34 -8.53 1.34
C GLU A 249 12.78 -8.70 1.87
N TYR A 250 13.27 -7.77 2.69
CA TYR A 250 14.64 -7.79 3.22
C TYR A 250 14.72 -8.13 4.73
N GLY A 251 13.62 -8.57 5.35
CA GLY A 251 13.59 -8.89 6.79
C GLY A 251 13.91 -7.69 7.71
N VAL A 252 13.63 -6.46 7.27
CA VAL A 252 13.83 -5.24 8.05
C VAL A 252 12.61 -5.00 8.96
N PRO A 253 12.79 -4.80 10.28
CA PRO A 253 11.70 -4.49 11.18
C PRO A 253 11.03 -3.14 10.86
N VAL A 254 9.70 -3.11 10.87
CA VAL A 254 8.91 -1.88 10.74
C VAL A 254 8.05 -1.68 11.98
N ILE A 255 8.07 -0.46 12.50
CA ILE A 255 7.32 -0.04 13.69
C ILE A 255 6.33 1.05 13.25
N ILE A 256 5.05 0.86 13.56
CA ILE A 256 3.99 1.83 13.23
C ILE A 256 3.56 2.54 14.51
N MET A 257 3.65 3.88 14.52
CA MET A 257 3.43 4.70 15.71
C MET A 257 2.24 5.65 15.51
N ASN A 258 1.37 5.76 16.51
CA ASN A 258 0.26 6.72 16.44
C ASN A 258 0.80 8.17 16.44
N PRO A 259 0.39 9.05 15.51
CA PRO A 259 0.97 10.39 15.32
C PRO A 259 0.65 11.45 16.41
N LYS A 260 -0.07 11.12 17.50
CA LYS A 260 -0.53 12.14 18.47
C LYS A 260 0.62 12.93 19.12
N ASN A 261 0.50 14.26 19.07
CA ASN A 261 1.33 15.28 19.75
C ASN A 261 2.85 15.26 19.49
N THR A 262 3.33 14.67 18.38
CA THR A 262 4.77 14.58 18.06
C THR A 262 5.42 15.91 17.67
N SER A 263 4.68 16.99 17.44
CA SER A 263 5.25 18.26 16.96
C SER A 263 4.96 19.45 17.87
N ARG A 264 4.57 19.26 19.13
CA ARG A 264 4.33 20.39 20.07
C ARG A 264 5.22 20.39 21.30
N THR A 265 6.04 19.35 21.43
CA THR A 265 6.84 19.07 22.62
C THR A 265 8.30 19.08 22.27
N CYS A 266 9.13 19.71 23.10
CA CYS A 266 10.57 19.75 22.96
C CYS A 266 11.14 18.34 23.12
N PRO A 267 11.93 17.84 22.15
CA PRO A 267 12.52 16.51 22.24
C PRO A 267 13.60 16.41 23.32
N ILE A 268 14.13 17.53 23.81
CA ILE A 268 15.19 17.56 24.82
C ILE A 268 14.61 17.57 26.23
N CYS A 269 13.73 18.52 26.54
CA CYS A 269 13.27 18.77 27.91
C CYS A 269 11.77 18.56 28.15
N GLY A 270 11.01 18.16 27.12
CA GLY A 270 9.57 17.92 27.23
C GLY A 270 8.70 19.18 27.36
N HIS A 271 9.28 20.39 27.39
CA HIS A 271 8.51 21.62 27.45
C HIS A 271 7.76 21.90 26.14
N LYS A 272 6.67 22.66 26.21
CA LYS A 272 5.89 23.05 25.02
C LYS A 272 6.73 23.97 24.12
N LEU A 273 6.70 23.72 22.82
CA LEU A 273 7.43 24.54 21.85
C LEU A 273 6.59 25.74 21.38
N THR A 274 7.24 26.88 21.24
CA THR A 274 6.71 28.04 20.51
C THR A 274 7.18 28.00 19.06
N TYR A 275 6.36 28.56 18.17
CA TYR A 275 6.55 28.43 16.72
C TYR A 275 6.53 29.78 16.04
N ILE A 276 7.59 30.09 15.30
CA ILE A 276 7.63 31.17 14.32
C ILE A 276 7.72 30.53 12.94
N HIS A 277 6.61 30.57 12.19
CA HIS A 277 6.44 29.82 10.94
C HIS A 277 6.72 28.30 11.10
N ARG A 278 7.88 27.84 10.62
CA ARG A 278 8.32 26.43 10.69
C ARG A 278 9.43 26.21 11.71
N LEU A 279 9.96 27.26 12.34
CA LEU A 279 11.00 27.17 13.35
C LEU A 279 10.34 26.96 14.71
N ALA A 280 10.76 25.92 15.41
CA ALA A 280 10.36 25.61 16.77
C ALA A 280 11.43 26.09 17.73
N THR A 281 11.02 26.80 18.77
CA THR A 281 11.90 27.28 19.84
C THR A 281 11.40 26.78 21.19
N CYS A 282 12.32 26.34 22.05
CA CYS A 282 12.03 25.96 23.42
C CYS A 282 12.51 27.03 24.39
N GLU A 283 11.58 27.67 25.09
CA GLU A 283 11.89 28.73 26.07
C GLU A 283 12.58 28.19 27.33
N LYS A 284 12.44 26.89 27.63
CA LYS A 284 13.05 26.27 28.81
C LYS A 284 14.52 25.88 28.62
N CYS A 285 14.88 25.34 27.46
CA CYS A 285 16.21 24.77 27.23
C CYS A 285 16.97 25.39 26.03
N GLY A 286 16.40 26.40 25.38
CA GLY A 286 17.02 27.07 24.23
C GLY A 286 17.06 26.25 22.95
N PHE A 287 16.46 25.05 22.91
CA PHE A 287 16.43 24.21 21.72
C PHE A 287 15.72 24.89 20.55
N ILE A 288 16.38 24.92 19.38
CA ILE A 288 15.86 25.50 18.15
C ILE A 288 16.02 24.50 17.00
N ALA A 289 14.92 24.16 16.33
CA ALA A 289 14.94 23.29 15.15
C ALA A 289 13.70 23.50 14.26
N ASP A 290 13.74 23.03 13.01
CA ASP A 290 12.53 23.04 12.19
C ASP A 290 11.48 22.02 12.67
N ARG A 291 10.20 22.32 12.45
CA ARG A 291 9.06 21.51 12.88
C ARG A 291 9.13 20.04 12.43
N ASP A 292 9.62 19.76 11.22
CA ASP A 292 9.66 18.39 10.70
C ASP A 292 10.81 17.61 11.35
N THR A 293 11.93 18.28 11.65
CA THR A 293 13.00 17.70 12.48
C THR A 293 12.49 17.35 13.87
N VAL A 294 11.76 18.25 14.51
CA VAL A 294 11.11 17.98 15.81
C VAL A 294 10.17 16.78 15.70
N GLY A 295 9.36 16.71 14.63
CA GLY A 295 8.49 15.57 14.36
C GLY A 295 9.25 14.25 14.30
N ALA A 296 10.30 14.18 13.48
CA ALA A 296 11.13 12.98 13.32
C ALA A 296 11.84 12.58 14.63
N MET A 297 12.38 13.54 15.38
CA MET A 297 13.01 13.30 16.69
C MET A 297 12.02 12.75 17.71
N ASN A 298 10.83 13.33 17.80
CA ASN A 298 9.80 12.88 18.74
C ASN A 298 9.24 11.50 18.36
N ILE A 299 9.12 11.17 17.08
CA ILE A 299 8.80 9.80 16.65
C ILE A 299 9.88 8.83 17.15
N TRP A 300 11.15 9.16 16.93
CA TRP A 300 12.28 8.33 17.37
C TRP A 300 12.28 8.12 18.89
N LEU A 301 12.15 9.20 19.67
CA LEU A 301 12.09 9.14 21.14
C LEU A 301 10.94 8.28 21.65
N ARG A 302 9.76 8.39 21.03
CA ARG A 302 8.60 7.59 21.43
C ARG A 302 8.78 6.10 21.13
N VAL A 303 9.47 5.76 20.05
CA VAL A 303 9.82 4.36 19.78
C VAL A 303 10.78 3.88 20.87
N LEU A 304 11.81 4.64 21.21
CA LEU A 304 12.72 4.26 22.29
C LEU A 304 12.01 4.09 23.64
N GLN A 305 11.10 5.00 24.00
CA GLN A 305 10.29 4.89 25.21
C GLN A 305 9.44 3.61 25.22
N ALA A 306 8.82 3.27 24.08
CA ALA A 306 8.04 2.04 23.96
C ALA A 306 8.92 0.78 24.15
N TYR A 307 10.17 0.81 23.66
CA TYR A 307 11.14 -0.28 23.85
C TYR A 307 11.70 -0.33 25.28
N ALA A 308 11.99 0.81 25.90
CA ALA A 308 12.52 0.88 27.27
C ALA A 308 11.47 0.52 28.33
N GLY A 309 10.18 0.82 28.06
CA GLY A 309 9.06 0.57 28.97
C GLY A 309 8.52 -0.86 28.98
N THR A 310 9.08 -1.79 28.20
CA THR A 310 8.56 -3.18 28.10
C THR A 310 9.61 -4.22 28.50
N ARG A 311 9.65 -4.57 29.79
CA ARG A 311 10.01 -5.94 30.21
C ARG A 311 8.89 -6.87 29.74
N GLY A 312 9.07 -7.57 28.62
CA GLY A 312 8.30 -8.77 28.30
C GLY A 312 7.11 -8.66 27.33
N LEU A 313 6.96 -7.60 26.52
CA LEU A 313 5.95 -7.57 25.46
C LEU A 313 6.59 -7.61 24.07
N SER A 314 6.47 -8.77 23.41
CA SER A 314 6.72 -8.88 21.97
C SER A 314 5.77 -7.95 21.24
N LEU A 315 6.31 -6.91 20.58
CA LEU A 315 5.53 -6.04 19.70
C LEU A 315 5.10 -6.85 18.48
N SER A 316 3.93 -7.48 18.58
CA SER A 316 3.23 -8.09 17.46
C SER A 316 3.14 -7.05 16.35
N ALA A 317 3.72 -7.37 15.19
CA ALA A 317 3.43 -6.65 13.96
C ALA A 317 1.91 -6.48 13.88
N PRO A 318 1.38 -5.28 13.61
CA PRO A 318 -0.04 -5.11 13.45
C PRO A 318 -0.48 -6.11 12.38
N PRO A 319 -1.57 -6.87 12.59
CA PRO A 319 -2.04 -7.80 11.59
C PRO A 319 -2.20 -7.01 10.31
N MET A 320 -1.47 -7.42 9.25
CA MET A 320 -1.81 -6.99 7.90
C MET A 320 -3.28 -7.33 7.73
N LYS A 321 -4.14 -6.32 7.79
CA LYS A 321 -5.51 -6.49 7.34
C LYS A 321 -5.37 -6.74 5.85
N ASP A 322 -5.47 -8.01 5.45
CA ASP A 322 -5.76 -8.40 4.09
C ASP A 322 -6.85 -7.45 3.60
N GLU A 323 -6.54 -6.59 2.63
CA GLU A 323 -7.52 -5.69 2.00
C GLU A 323 -8.65 -6.48 1.29
N ASN A 324 -8.69 -7.82 1.39
CA ASN A 324 -9.74 -8.69 0.84
C ASN A 324 -10.42 -9.66 1.83
N ARG A 325 -10.13 -9.67 3.14
CA ARG A 325 -10.95 -10.44 4.10
C ARG A 325 -11.90 -9.52 4.86
N ARG A 326 -13.13 -9.39 4.34
CA ARG A 326 -14.25 -8.78 5.06
C ARG A 326 -14.49 -9.56 6.35
N ARG A 327 -14.50 -8.86 7.49
CA ARG A 327 -15.11 -9.32 8.74
C ARG A 327 -16.57 -9.66 8.47
N GLY A 328 -16.90 -10.95 8.40
CA GLY A 328 -18.26 -11.40 8.64
C GLY A 328 -18.55 -11.18 10.12
N ARG A 329 -19.54 -10.32 10.42
CA ARG A 329 -20.23 -10.37 11.71
C ARG A 329 -20.81 -11.77 11.82
N LYS A 330 -20.30 -12.60 12.75
CA LYS A 330 -21.10 -13.68 13.30
C LYS A 330 -22.05 -13.02 14.29
N THR A 331 -23.27 -12.79 13.87
CA THR A 331 -24.42 -12.59 14.75
C THR A 331 -25.22 -13.89 14.71
N ASN A 332 -25.30 -14.50 15.88
CA ASN A 332 -26.11 -15.64 16.33
C ASN A 332 -27.18 -16.17 15.36
N GLU A 333 -27.12 -17.48 15.12
CA GLU A 333 -28.30 -18.35 15.13
C GLU A 333 -27.91 -19.64 15.85
N GLY A 334 -28.69 -20.01 16.85
CA GLY A 334 -28.48 -21.17 17.68
C GLY A 334 -29.26 -22.39 17.22
N MET A 335 -28.87 -23.50 17.86
CA MET A 335 -29.68 -24.64 18.28
C MET A 335 -29.92 -25.83 17.32
N LYS A 336 -29.22 -26.91 17.71
CA LYS A 336 -29.57 -28.35 17.78
C LYS A 336 -30.29 -29.01 16.61
N ILE A 337 -29.70 -30.13 16.17
CA ILE A 337 -30.38 -31.43 16.09
C ILE A 337 -29.41 -32.49 16.63
N GLN A 338 -29.77 -33.11 17.77
CA GLN A 338 -29.35 -34.47 18.11
C GLN A 338 -30.12 -35.42 17.20
N GLN A 339 -29.50 -36.52 16.78
CA GLN A 339 -29.94 -37.85 17.22
C GLN A 339 -28.99 -38.92 16.67
N THR A 340 -28.82 -39.95 17.48
CA THR A 340 -28.53 -41.34 17.09
C THR A 340 -29.28 -41.77 15.84
#